data_AF-A0A379V3C0-F1
#
_entry.id   AF-A0A379V3C0-F1
#
_cell.length_a   1.000
_cell.length_b   1.000
_cell.length_c   1.000
_cell.angle_alpha   90.00
_cell.angle_beta   90.00
_cell.angle_gamma   90.00
#
_symmetry.space_group_name_H-M   'P 1'
#
loop_
_entity.id
_entity.type
_entity.pdbx_description
1 polymer ?
#
loop_
_entity_poly.entity_id
_entity_poly.type
_entity_poly.pdbx_seq_one_letter_code
_entity_poly.pdbx_strand_id
1 'polypeptide(L)' 'MSQSFIRLSEVQRRTGYSKAWIYRLIGQGKFPSSVKIGSRAIAFRRK' A
#
# COMPACT_ATOMS: atom_id res chain seq x y z
N MET A 1 18.56 9.54 -1.35
CA MET A 1 17.52 8.78 -2.09
C MET A 1 16.29 8.64 -1.21
N SER A 2 15.29 9.53 -1.34
CA SER A 2 14.14 9.58 -0.42
C SER A 2 13.04 8.61 -0.85
N GLN A 3 13.02 7.40 -0.26
CA GLN A 3 11.92 6.46 -0.46
C GLN A 3 10.64 7.03 0.18
N SER A 4 9.72 7.50 -0.66
CA SER A 4 8.43 8.01 -0.21
C SER A 4 7.48 6.84 0.10
N PHE A 5 6.96 6.80 1.33
CA PHE A 5 5.97 5.83 1.75
C PHE A 5 4.58 6.47 1.81
N ILE A 6 3.58 5.85 1.20
CA ILE A 6 2.20 6.31 1.20
C ILE A 6 1.34 5.40 2.09
N ARG A 7 0.40 5.98 2.84
CA ARG A 7 -0.54 5.19 3.66
C ARG A 7 -1.62 4.55 2.78
N LEU A 8 -2.31 3.56 3.35
CA LEU A 8 -3.42 2.87 2.67
C LEU A 8 -4.47 3.84 2.13
N SER A 9 -4.86 4.87 2.90
CA SER A 9 -5.85 5.86 2.46
C SER A 9 -5.43 6.60 1.18
N GLU A 10 -4.13 6.91 1.04
CA GLU A 10 -3.60 7.56 -0.16
C GLU A 10 -3.53 6.58 -1.34
N VAL A 11 -3.21 5.31 -1.07
CA VAL A 11 -3.29 4.24 -2.09
C VAL A 11 -4.72 4.11 -2.62
N GLN A 12 -5.71 4.13 -1.74
CA GLN A 12 -7.13 4.05 -2.12
C GLN A 12 -7.54 5.26 -2.97
N ARG A 13 -7.13 6.48 -2.61
CA ARG A 13 -7.39 7.69 -3.43
C ARG A 13 -6.75 7.61 -4.81
N ARG A 14 -5.52 7.11 -4.92
CA ARG A 14 -4.78 7.05 -6.19
C ARG A 14 -5.26 5.95 -7.12
N THR A 15 -5.57 4.78 -6.56
CA THR A 15 -5.94 3.60 -7.34
C THR A 15 -7.44 3.48 -7.56
N GLY A 16 -8.26 4.13 -6.73
CA GLY A 16 -9.71 3.95 -6.70
C GLY A 16 -10.16 2.61 -6.12
N TYR A 17 -9.22 1.74 -5.73
CA TYR A 17 -9.55 0.42 -5.19
C TYR A 17 -9.91 0.47 -3.71
N SER A 18 -10.86 -0.37 -3.33
CA SER A 18 -11.18 -0.58 -1.92
C SER A 18 -10.05 -1.35 -1.23
N LYS A 19 -9.95 -1.21 0.10
CA LYS A 19 -9.00 -1.94 0.95
C LYS A 19 -8.97 -3.44 0.66
N ALA A 20 -10.15 -4.05 0.47
CA ALA A 20 -10.27 -5.48 0.17
C ALA A 20 -9.63 -5.84 -1.18
N TRP A 21 -9.86 -5.01 -2.20
CA TRP A 21 -9.25 -5.19 -3.53
C TRP A 21 -7.74 -5.04 -3.48
N ILE A 22 -7.23 -4.08 -2.70
CA ILE A 22 -5.78 -3.91 -2.51
C ILE A 22 -5.17 -5.18 -1.90
N TYR A 23 -5.74 -5.74 -0.82
CA TYR A 23 -5.24 -6.99 -0.25
C TYR A 23 -5.35 -8.17 -1.22
N ARG A 24 -6.40 -8.23 -2.03
CA ARG A 24 -6.55 -9.25 -3.07
C ARG A 24 -5.45 -9.13 -4.13
N LEU A 25 -5.13 -7.92 -4.58
CA LEU A 25 -4.05 -7.68 -5.54
C LEU A 25 -2.66 -7.94 -4.95
N ILE A 26 -2.46 -7.67 -3.65
CA ILE A 26 -1.24 -8.06 -2.92
C ILE A 26 -1.10 -9.59 -2.94
N GLY A 27 -2.18 -10.33 -2.64
CA GLY A 27 -2.19 -11.80 -2.70
C GLY A 27 -1.93 -12.35 -4.11
N GLN A 28 -2.31 -11.61 -5.15
CA GLN A 28 -2.04 -11.94 -6.55
C GLN A 28 -0.64 -11.50 -7.03
N GLY A 29 0.18 -10.85 -6.20
CA GLY A 29 1.48 -10.29 -6.60
C GLY A 29 1.39 -9.11 -7.59
N LYS A 30 0.18 -8.58 -7.83
CA LYS A 30 -0.07 -7.45 -8.74
C LYS A 30 0.05 -6.10 -8.06
N PHE A 31 0.20 -6.07 -6.73
CA PHE A 31 0.35 -4.85 -5.96
C PHE A 31 1.55 -4.93 -5.02
N PRO A 32 2.32 -3.84 -4.83
CA PRO A 32 3.44 -3.85 -3.89
C PRO A 32 2.98 -4.17 -2.47
N SER A 33 3.68 -5.11 -1.83
CA SER A 33 3.42 -5.49 -0.44
C SER A 33 3.56 -4.28 0.50
N SER A 34 2.67 -4.22 1.49
CA SER A 34 2.75 -3.20 2.54
C SER A 34 4.00 -3.41 3.40
N VAL A 35 4.79 -2.36 3.56
CA VAL A 35 5.94 -2.31 4.47
C VAL A 35 5.44 -1.90 5.85
N LYS A 36 5.81 -2.66 6.88
CA LYS A 36 5.57 -2.26 8.27
C LYS A 36 6.53 -1.13 8.62
N ILE A 37 6.00 0.04 8.94
CA ILE A 37 6.77 1.23 9.38
C ILE A 37 6.68 1.43 10.91
N GLY A 38 5.87 0.61 11.59
CA GLY A 38 5.74 0.61 13.04
C GLY A 38 4.88 -0.54 13.54
N SER A 39 4.59 -0.56 14.85
CA SER A 39 3.84 -1.64 15.52
C SER A 39 2.43 -1.83 14.95
N ARG A 40 1.75 -0.74 14.60
CA ARG A 40 0.39 -0.73 14.00
C ARG A 40 0.33 -0.02 12.65
N ALA A 41 1.46 0.49 12.18
CA ALA A 41 1.53 1.35 11.01
C ALA A 41 2.09 0.58 9.81
N ILE A 42 1.31 0.57 8.73
CA ILE A 42 1.72 0.03 7.43
C ILE A 42 1.78 1.16 6.40
N ALA A 43 2.71 1.05 5.46
CA ALA A 43 2.80 1.96 4.34
C ALA A 43 3.24 1.23 3.07
N PHE A 44 2.97 1.81 1.92
CA PHE A 44 3.28 1.28 0.62
C PHE A 44 4.40 2.08 0.01
N ARG A 45 5.34 1.42 -0.66
CA ARG A 45 6.37 2.12 -1.42
C ARG A 45 5.69 2.84 -2.59
N ARG A 46 5.84 4.16 -2.64
CA ARG A 46 5.49 4.95 -3.82
C ARG A 46 6.56 4.67 -4.87
N LYS A 47 6.17 4.02 -5.96
CA LYS A 47 6.98 3.92 -7.18
C LYS A 47 6.67 5.10 -8.08
#